data_AF-A0A4R8SPC1-F1
#
_entry.id   AF-A0A4R8SPC1-F1
#
_cell.length_a   1.000
_cell.length_b   1.000
_cell.length_c   1.000
_cell.angle_alpha   90.00
_cell.angle_beta   90.00
_cell.angle_gamma   90.00
#
_symmetry.space_group_name_H-M   'P 1'
#
loop_
_entity.id
_entity.type
_entity.pdbx_description
1 polymer ?
#
loop_
_entity_poly.entity_id
_entity_poly.type
_entity_poly.pdbx_seq_one_letter_code
_entity_poly.pdbx_strand_id
1 'polypeptide(L)'
;MPDGGTRSLTTQWLTRGAVFAVLMVLIRVVQGLAISVWETHSTVINIVLVLVFVAAVMTWAITDGRGDAQRNPDPDRRDDLAMWWLLGGIFAGVVSGLVVWLISLFNNGIYAASILAELSTTAAFVSLLVFAPSMVGVFVGRLLVDRKEKEHAALQQSDTDVFQAVQEEADVTK
;
A
#
# COMPACT_ATOMS: atom_id res chain seq x y z
N MET A 1 34.37 1.00 -4.86
CA MET A 1 33.41 0.03 -5.44
C MET A 1 32.02 0.42 -4.95
N PRO A 2 31.27 1.27 -5.68
CA PRO A 2 30.02 1.82 -5.17
C PRO A 2 28.78 1.16 -5.81
N ASP A 3 27.71 1.02 -5.02
CA ASP A 3 26.29 1.13 -5.44
C ASP A 3 25.49 -0.11 -5.88
N GLY A 4 25.64 -1.24 -5.20
CA GLY A 4 24.66 -2.35 -5.29
C GLY A 4 23.35 -2.09 -4.53
N GLY A 5 23.41 -1.39 -3.39
CA GLY A 5 22.26 -1.20 -2.48
C GLY A 5 21.23 -0.18 -2.97
N THR A 6 21.67 0.94 -3.54
CA THR A 6 20.81 2.04 -3.99
C THR A 6 19.87 1.65 -5.13
N ARG A 7 20.28 0.75 -6.03
CA ARG A 7 19.44 0.27 -7.14
C ARG A 7 18.24 -0.56 -6.69
N SER A 8 18.39 -1.31 -5.60
CA SER A 8 17.28 -2.10 -5.04
C SER A 8 16.23 -1.20 -4.38
N LEU A 9 16.69 -0.14 -3.70
CA LEU A 9 15.84 0.81 -2.97
C LEU A 9 15.06 1.74 -3.92
N THR A 10 15.67 2.18 -5.02
CA THR A 10 14.99 3.04 -6.02
C THR A 10 14.00 2.28 -6.91
N THR A 11 14.20 0.98 -7.12
CA THR A 11 13.30 0.18 -7.98
C THR A 11 11.98 -0.14 -7.30
N GLN A 12 11.96 -0.27 -5.97
CA GLN A 12 10.77 -0.71 -5.23
C GLN A 12 9.62 0.32 -5.28
N TRP A 13 9.89 1.60 -5.02
CA TRP A 13 8.85 2.65 -5.10
C TRP A 13 8.36 2.85 -6.53
N LEU A 14 9.27 2.78 -7.51
CA LEU A 14 8.94 2.92 -8.93
C LEU A 14 8.03 1.79 -9.40
N THR A 15 8.30 0.56 -8.96
CA THR A 15 7.50 -0.61 -9.31
C THR A 15 6.08 -0.50 -8.74
N ARG A 16 5.95 -0.11 -7.47
CA ARG A 16 4.64 0.16 -6.84
C ARG A 16 3.88 1.23 -7.62
N GLY A 17 4.52 2.37 -7.88
CA GLY A 17 3.93 3.48 -8.63
C GLY A 17 3.50 3.07 -10.04
N ALA A 18 4.32 2.31 -10.77
CA ALA A 18 4.00 1.83 -12.11
C ALA A 18 2.80 0.87 -12.12
N VAL A 19 2.75 -0.09 -11.19
CA VAL A 19 1.62 -1.03 -11.08
C VAL A 19 0.33 -0.27 -10.79
N PHE A 20 0.33 0.67 -9.84
CA PHE A 20 -0.87 1.46 -9.55
C PHE A 20 -1.23 2.43 -10.67
N ALA A 21 -0.26 2.95 -11.43
CA ALA A 21 -0.53 3.74 -12.62
C ALA A 21 -1.34 2.93 -13.64
N VAL A 22 -0.85 1.72 -13.98
CA VAL A 22 -1.52 0.82 -14.92
C VAL A 22 -2.90 0.41 -14.41
N LEU A 23 -2.99 0.02 -13.13
CA LEU A 23 -4.27 -0.34 -12.51
C LEU A 23 -5.27 0.81 -12.56
N MET A 24 -4.84 2.04 -12.26
CA MET A 24 -5.69 3.22 -12.29
C MET A 24 -6.19 3.52 -13.71
N VAL A 25 -5.33 3.37 -14.72
CA VAL A 25 -5.73 3.51 -16.13
C VAL A 25 -6.80 2.47 -16.49
N LEU A 26 -6.59 1.20 -16.14
CA LEU A 26 -7.56 0.14 -16.40
C LEU A 26 -8.90 0.41 -15.73
N ILE A 27 -8.87 0.82 -14.45
CA ILE A 27 -10.08 1.19 -13.71
C ILE A 27 -10.80 2.35 -14.39
N ARG A 28 -10.09 3.39 -14.84
CA ARG A 28 -10.68 4.53 -15.55
C ARG A 28 -11.33 4.12 -16.86
N VAL A 29 -10.69 3.22 -17.62
CA VAL A 29 -11.27 2.69 -18.87
C VAL A 29 -12.54 1.89 -18.58
N VAL A 30 -12.49 0.96 -17.62
CA VAL A 30 -13.66 0.17 -17.20
C VAL A 30 -14.77 1.08 -16.68
N GLN A 31 -14.44 2.09 -15.89
CA GLN A 31 -15.38 3.08 -15.38
C GLN A 31 -16.10 3.80 -16.53
N GLY A 32 -15.35 4.30 -17.52
CA GLY A 32 -15.91 5.01 -18.67
C GLY A 32 -16.85 4.14 -19.50
N LEU A 33 -16.46 2.88 -19.76
CA LEU A 33 -17.27 1.91 -20.51
C LEU A 33 -18.51 1.45 -19.72
N ALA A 34 -18.38 1.22 -18.42
CA ALA A 34 -19.49 0.76 -17.60
C ALA A 34 -20.54 1.87 -17.42
N ILE A 35 -20.10 3.11 -17.21
CA ILE A 35 -21.00 4.27 -17.08
C ILE A 35 -21.72 4.56 -18.39
N SER A 36 -21.08 4.39 -19.55
CA SER A 36 -21.74 4.63 -20.84
C SER A 36 -22.86 3.62 -21.15
N VAL A 37 -22.79 2.41 -20.60
CA VAL A 37 -23.82 1.37 -20.75
C VAL A 37 -24.90 1.47 -19.66
N TRP A 38 -24.51 1.77 -18.42
CA TRP A 38 -25.40 1.80 -17.24
C TRP A 38 -25.41 3.16 -16.55
N GLU A 39 -25.81 4.20 -17.28
CA GLU A 39 -25.76 5.59 -16.81
C GLU A 39 -26.48 5.81 -15.47
N THR A 40 -27.62 5.16 -15.23
CA THR A 40 -28.38 5.25 -13.98
C THR A 40 -27.64 4.74 -12.73
N HIS A 41 -26.59 3.93 -12.90
CA HIS A 41 -25.82 3.33 -11.81
C HIS A 41 -24.42 3.94 -11.65
N SER A 42 -24.16 5.10 -12.26
CA SER A 42 -22.84 5.74 -12.29
C SER A 42 -22.20 5.90 -10.90
N THR A 43 -22.98 6.26 -9.89
CA THR A 43 -22.49 6.41 -8.50
C THR A 43 -22.03 5.09 -7.92
N VAL A 44 -22.80 4.01 -8.11
CA VAL A 44 -22.46 2.69 -7.57
C VAL A 44 -21.21 2.13 -8.25
N ILE A 45 -21.12 2.27 -9.57
CA ILE A 45 -19.94 1.87 -10.35
C ILE A 45 -18.69 2.57 -9.82
N ASN A 46 -18.76 3.89 -9.59
CA ASN A 46 -17.63 4.65 -9.07
C ASN A 46 -17.19 4.18 -7.68
N ILE A 47 -18.14 4.03 -6.75
CA ILE A 47 -17.85 3.58 -5.38
C ILE A 47 -17.19 2.20 -5.40
N VAL A 48 -17.75 1.24 -6.14
CA VAL A 48 -17.22 -0.12 -6.20
C VAL A 48 -15.80 -0.14 -6.76
N LEU A 49 -15.55 0.59 -7.86
CA LEU A 49 -14.21 0.64 -8.47
C LEU A 49 -13.17 1.31 -7.55
N VAL A 50 -13.55 2.38 -6.84
CA VAL A 50 -12.69 3.01 -5.84
C VAL A 50 -12.39 2.03 -4.70
N LEU A 51 -13.40 1.31 -4.19
CA LEU A 51 -13.20 0.32 -3.13
C LEU A 51 -12.28 -0.82 -3.57
N VAL A 52 -12.43 -1.31 -4.81
CA VAL A 52 -11.52 -2.33 -5.39
C VAL A 52 -10.09 -1.80 -5.47
N PHE A 53 -9.89 -0.57 -5.93
CA PHE A 53 -8.56 0.05 -5.97
C PHE A 53 -7.96 0.19 -4.57
N VAL A 54 -8.73 0.73 -3.63
CA VAL A 54 -8.31 0.91 -2.23
C VAL A 54 -7.99 -0.43 -1.57
N ALA A 55 -8.77 -1.48 -1.82
CA ALA A 55 -8.49 -2.82 -1.34
C ALA A 55 -7.14 -3.34 -1.88
N ALA A 56 -6.88 -3.20 -3.18
CA ALA A 56 -5.61 -3.61 -3.79
C ALA A 56 -4.41 -2.85 -3.17
N VAL A 57 -4.55 -1.54 -2.96
CA VAL A 57 -3.54 -0.72 -2.28
C VAL A 57 -3.32 -1.21 -0.85
N MET A 58 -4.39 -1.40 -0.07
CA MET A 58 -4.29 -1.84 1.32
C MET A 58 -3.66 -3.22 1.45
N THR A 59 -4.04 -4.18 0.62
CA THR A 59 -3.49 -5.54 0.68
C THR A 59 -1.97 -5.52 0.48
N TRP A 60 -1.48 -4.78 -0.51
CA TRP A 60 -0.04 -4.65 -0.73
C TRP A 60 0.63 -3.88 0.41
N ALA A 61 0.06 -2.76 0.86
CA ALA A 61 0.58 -1.99 1.98
C ALA A 61 0.69 -2.80 3.28
N ILE A 62 -0.27 -3.69 3.57
CA ILE A 62 -0.21 -4.62 4.70
C ILE A 62 0.96 -5.57 4.53
N THR A 63 1.15 -6.16 3.34
CA THR A 63 2.30 -7.05 3.09
C THR A 63 3.64 -6.34 3.25
N ASP A 64 3.73 -5.09 2.80
CA ASP A 64 4.93 -4.26 2.97
C ASP A 64 5.19 -3.93 4.45
N GLY A 65 4.16 -3.50 5.20
CA GLY A 65 4.30 -3.20 6.62
C GLY A 65 4.67 -4.42 7.46
N ARG A 66 4.14 -5.60 7.12
CA ARG A 66 4.56 -6.87 7.74
C ARG A 66 6.00 -7.22 7.41
N GLY A 67 6.39 -7.10 6.15
CA GLY A 67 7.75 -7.41 5.70
C GLY A 67 8.80 -6.48 6.34
N ASP A 68 8.47 -5.21 6.50
CA ASP A 68 9.31 -4.23 7.19
C ASP A 68 9.46 -4.54 8.69
N ALA A 69 8.34 -4.80 9.40
CA ALA A 69 8.41 -5.16 10.82
C ALA A 69 9.21 -6.45 11.08
N GLN A 70 9.14 -7.43 10.17
CA GLN A 70 9.91 -8.69 10.29
C GLN A 70 11.42 -8.50 10.04
N ARG A 71 11.81 -7.58 9.16
CA ARG A 71 13.22 -7.32 8.86
C ARG A 71 13.87 -6.43 9.92
N ASN A 72 13.11 -5.50 10.49
CA ASN A 72 13.57 -4.51 11.44
C ASN A 72 12.72 -4.58 12.72
N PRO A 73 13.06 -5.48 13.67
CA PRO A 73 12.33 -5.63 14.93
C PRO A 73 12.38 -4.36 15.79
N ASP A 74 13.48 -3.60 15.67
CA ASP A 74 13.63 -2.30 16.32
C ASP A 74 12.79 -1.23 15.59
N PRO A 75 11.77 -0.63 16.25
CA PRO A 75 10.90 0.36 15.63
C PRO A 75 11.63 1.57 15.06
N ASP A 76 12.74 1.98 15.67
CA ASP A 76 13.50 3.17 15.28
C ASP A 76 14.32 2.95 14.00
N ARG A 77 14.47 1.68 13.57
CA ARG A 77 15.24 1.30 12.38
C ARG A 77 14.36 0.95 11.19
N ARG A 78 13.03 1.10 11.29
CA ARG A 78 12.10 0.74 10.22
C ARG A 78 12.26 1.64 8.99
N ASP A 79 11.97 1.10 7.82
CA ASP A 79 12.05 1.86 6.57
C ASP A 79 10.98 2.95 6.52
N ASP A 80 11.29 4.08 5.86
CA ASP A 80 10.33 5.16 5.59
C ASP A 80 9.40 4.78 4.42
N LEU A 81 8.50 3.84 4.71
CA LEU A 81 7.45 3.40 3.79
C LEU A 81 6.51 4.56 3.43
N ALA A 82 6.34 5.56 4.28
CA ALA A 82 5.48 6.71 4.01
C ALA A 82 5.98 7.49 2.79
N MET A 83 7.28 7.79 2.75
CA MET A 83 7.91 8.43 1.60
C MET A 83 7.71 7.63 0.31
N TRP A 84 7.92 6.31 0.34
CA TRP A 84 7.84 5.47 -0.85
C TRP A 84 6.41 5.36 -1.39
N TRP A 85 5.42 5.23 -0.50
CA TRP A 85 4.02 5.19 -0.89
C TRP A 85 3.51 6.55 -1.40
N LEU A 86 4.03 7.65 -0.85
CA LEU A 86 3.73 9.00 -1.36
C LEU A 86 4.29 9.20 -2.77
N LEU A 87 5.58 8.91 -2.98
CA LEU A 87 6.22 9.03 -4.30
C LEU A 87 5.55 8.11 -5.33
N GLY A 88 5.22 6.87 -4.94
CA GLY A 88 4.49 5.93 -5.77
C GLY A 88 3.10 6.46 -6.16
N GLY A 89 2.35 7.04 -5.22
CA GLY A 89 1.04 7.64 -5.46
C GLY A 89 1.08 8.84 -6.40
N ILE A 90 2.05 9.74 -6.20
CA ILE A 90 2.26 10.90 -7.08
C ILE A 90 2.60 10.42 -8.50
N PHE A 91 3.55 9.49 -8.62
CA PHE A 91 3.95 8.93 -9.92
C PHE A 91 2.76 8.26 -10.61
N ALA A 92 1.99 7.44 -9.89
CA ALA A 92 0.80 6.78 -10.41
C ALA A 92 -0.24 7.79 -10.91
N GLY A 93 -0.47 8.85 -10.16
CA GLY A 93 -1.43 9.89 -10.52
C GLY A 93 -1.02 10.69 -11.76
N VAL A 94 0.24 11.09 -11.85
CA VAL A 94 0.76 11.83 -13.02
C VAL A 94 0.75 10.94 -14.27
N VAL A 95 1.28 9.72 -14.18
CA VAL A 95 1.38 8.81 -15.33
C VAL A 95 -0.01 8.39 -15.80
N SER A 96 -0.92 8.01 -14.89
CA SER A 96 -2.28 7.62 -15.28
C SER A 96 -3.06 8.78 -15.87
N GLY A 97 -2.95 9.98 -15.31
CA GLY A 97 -3.57 11.18 -15.87
C GLY A 97 -3.06 11.49 -17.28
N LEU A 98 -1.73 11.39 -17.49
CA LEU A 98 -1.13 11.60 -18.81
C LEU A 98 -1.61 10.57 -19.83
N VAL A 99 -1.69 9.30 -19.44
CA VAL A 99 -2.16 8.22 -20.32
C VAL A 99 -3.64 8.41 -20.69
N VAL A 100 -4.50 8.73 -19.71
CA VAL A 100 -5.92 8.98 -19.97
C VAL A 100 -6.11 10.20 -20.89
N TRP A 101 -5.35 11.27 -20.66
CA TRP A 101 -5.34 12.43 -21.54
C TRP A 101 -4.87 12.08 -22.97
N LEU A 102 -3.84 11.26 -23.13
CA LEU A 102 -3.42 10.80 -24.46
C LEU A 102 -4.52 9.98 -25.16
N ILE A 103 -5.28 9.17 -24.41
CA ILE A 103 -6.41 8.40 -24.95
C ILE A 103 -7.55 9.32 -25.40
N SER A 104 -7.80 10.44 -24.70
CA SER A 104 -8.88 11.37 -25.07
C SER A 104 -8.62 12.10 -26.38
N LEU A 105 -7.35 12.31 -26.78
CA LEU A 105 -6.99 12.91 -28.07
C LEU A 105 -7.51 12.11 -29.27
N PHE A 106 -7.69 10.79 -29.12
CA PHE A 106 -8.17 9.91 -30.19
C PHE A 106 -9.68 9.62 -30.08
N ASN A 107 -10.35 10.12 -29.05
CA ASN A 107 -11.77 9.84 -28.80
C ASN A 107 -12.53 11.11 -28.37
N ASN A 108 -13.23 11.73 -29.34
CA ASN A 108 -14.03 12.95 -29.15
C ASN A 108 -15.18 12.82 -28.11
N GLY A 109 -15.47 11.61 -27.61
CA GLY A 109 -16.46 11.37 -26.56
C GLY A 109 -15.93 11.57 -25.13
N ILE A 110 -14.62 11.79 -24.95
CA ILE A 110 -14.00 11.98 -23.63
C ILE A 110 -13.74 13.48 -23.45
N TYR A 111 -14.66 14.16 -22.77
CA TYR A 111 -14.52 15.58 -22.46
C TYR A 111 -13.39 15.76 -21.45
N ALA A 112 -12.22 16.13 -21.96
CA ALA A 112 -11.07 16.49 -21.14
C ALA A 112 -11.04 18.00 -20.92
N ALA A 113 -10.86 18.44 -19.68
CA ALA A 113 -10.53 19.84 -19.40
C ALA A 113 -9.12 20.17 -19.98
N SER A 114 -8.61 21.39 -19.75
CA SER A 114 -7.22 21.68 -20.12
C SER A 114 -6.26 20.68 -19.45
N ILE A 115 -5.20 20.26 -20.17
CA ILE A 115 -4.26 19.22 -19.72
C ILE A 115 -3.74 19.46 -18.29
N LEU A 116 -3.50 20.72 -17.93
CA LEU A 116 -3.02 21.11 -16.60
C LEU A 116 -4.06 20.85 -15.49
N ALA A 117 -5.34 21.10 -15.75
CA ALA A 117 -6.41 20.90 -14.77
C ALA A 117 -6.68 19.40 -14.53
N GLU A 118 -6.66 18.60 -15.59
CA GLU A 118 -6.87 17.15 -15.47
C GLU A 118 -5.70 16.45 -14.78
N LEU A 119 -4.47 16.81 -15.17
CA LEU A 119 -3.27 16.16 -14.69
C LEU A 119 -3.05 16.49 -13.21
N SER A 120 -3.27 17.73 -12.79
CA SER A 120 -3.17 18.12 -11.38
C SER A 120 -4.26 17.48 -10.51
N THR A 121 -5.52 17.51 -10.96
CA THR A 121 -6.63 16.91 -10.21
C THR A 121 -6.50 15.39 -10.12
N THR A 122 -6.15 14.73 -11.23
CA THR A 122 -5.92 13.28 -11.25
C THR A 122 -4.70 12.92 -10.41
N ALA A 123 -3.59 13.68 -10.51
CA ALA A 123 -2.41 13.43 -9.70
C ALA A 123 -2.72 13.53 -8.20
N ALA A 124 -3.38 14.62 -7.78
CA ALA A 124 -3.76 14.81 -6.39
C ALA A 124 -4.71 13.71 -5.90
N PHE A 125 -5.75 13.40 -6.66
CA PHE A 125 -6.75 12.41 -6.29
C PHE A 125 -6.17 11.00 -6.18
N VAL A 126 -5.42 10.56 -7.19
CA VAL A 126 -4.79 9.23 -7.19
C VAL A 126 -3.72 9.13 -6.11
N SER A 127 -2.92 10.18 -5.93
CA SER A 127 -1.93 10.21 -4.87
C SER A 127 -2.58 10.06 -3.49
N LEU A 128 -3.70 10.74 -3.23
CA LEU A 128 -4.43 10.61 -1.98
C LEU A 128 -5.03 9.20 -1.81
N LEU A 129 -5.63 8.67 -2.87
CA LEU A 129 -6.21 7.32 -2.88
C LEU A 129 -5.17 6.21 -2.71
N VAL A 130 -3.91 6.44 -3.07
CA VAL A 130 -2.83 5.48 -2.82
C VAL A 130 -2.25 5.70 -1.42
N PHE A 131 -1.95 6.95 -1.07
CA PHE A 131 -1.23 7.28 0.16
C PHE A 131 -2.06 7.00 1.43
N ALA A 132 -3.29 7.49 1.51
CA ALA A 132 -4.09 7.37 2.74
C ALA A 132 -4.36 5.91 3.14
N PRO A 133 -4.90 5.04 2.27
CA PRO A 133 -5.14 3.64 2.63
C PRO A 133 -3.84 2.83 2.78
N SER A 134 -2.76 3.19 2.07
CA SER A 134 -1.48 2.51 2.30
C SER A 134 -0.92 2.80 3.69
N MET A 135 -1.09 4.00 4.24
CA MET A 135 -0.65 4.27 5.62
C MET A 135 -1.40 3.42 6.63
N VAL A 136 -2.73 3.26 6.45
CA VAL A 136 -3.54 2.35 7.27
C VAL A 136 -3.05 0.91 7.11
N GLY A 137 -2.82 0.46 5.87
CA GLY A 137 -2.35 -0.88 5.58
C GLY A 137 -0.98 -1.19 6.18
N VAL A 138 0.00 -0.30 6.01
CA VAL A 138 1.35 -0.44 6.59
C VAL A 138 1.27 -0.51 8.11
N PHE A 139 0.49 0.38 8.72
CA PHE A 139 0.31 0.39 10.18
C PHE A 139 -0.30 -0.92 10.69
N VAL A 140 -1.39 -1.38 10.06
CA VAL A 140 -2.01 -2.67 10.38
C VAL A 140 -1.01 -3.81 10.19
N GLY A 141 -0.22 -3.79 9.12
CA GLY A 141 0.81 -4.78 8.85
C GLY A 141 1.86 -4.87 9.95
N ARG A 142 2.39 -3.72 10.38
CA ARG A 142 3.36 -3.63 11.49
C ARG A 142 2.76 -4.12 12.80
N LEU A 143 1.53 -3.67 13.14
CA LEU A 143 0.83 -4.10 14.35
C LEU A 143 0.61 -5.63 14.41
N LEU A 144 0.29 -6.26 13.28
CA LEU A 144 0.05 -7.71 13.23
C LEU A 144 1.33 -8.52 13.50
N VAL A 145 2.52 -7.96 13.26
CA VAL A 145 3.80 -8.61 13.57
C VAL A 145 4.18 -8.34 15.03
N ASP A 146 4.13 -7.08 15.46
CA ASP A 146 4.49 -6.67 16.83
C ASP A 146 3.66 -7.41 17.89
N ARG A 147 2.37 -7.66 17.59
CA ARG A 147 1.50 -8.44 18.48
C ARG A 147 1.93 -9.89 18.62
N LYS A 148 2.37 -10.51 17.52
CA LYS A 148 2.82 -11.91 17.51
C LYS A 148 4.12 -12.08 18.26
N GLU A 149 5.06 -11.16 18.11
CA GLU A 149 6.33 -11.19 18.84
C GLU A 149 6.13 -11.05 20.34
N LYS A 150 5.23 -10.15 20.78
CA LYS A 150 4.86 -10.01 22.19
C LYS A 150 4.21 -11.27 22.76
N GLU A 151 3.31 -11.89 21.99
CA GLU A 151 2.64 -13.14 22.38
C GLU A 151 3.66 -14.29 22.51
N HIS A 152 4.59 -14.41 21.57
CA HIS A 152 5.65 -15.41 21.62
C HIS A 152 6.60 -15.18 22.81
N ALA A 153 6.98 -13.94 23.08
CA ALA A 153 7.81 -13.60 24.24
C ALA A 153 7.11 -13.93 25.57
N ALA A 154 5.81 -13.67 25.68
CA ALA A 154 5.01 -14.01 26.85
C ALA A 154 4.93 -15.52 27.09
N LEU A 155 4.75 -16.32 26.02
CA LEU A 155 4.75 -17.78 26.09
C LEU A 155 6.12 -18.35 26.51
N GLN A 156 7.21 -17.79 25.97
CA GLN A 156 8.55 -18.24 26.32
C GLN A 156 8.93 -17.90 27.76
N GLN A 157 8.46 -16.76 28.27
CA GLN A 157 8.62 -16.39 29.67
C GLN A 157 7.84 -17.31 30.58
N SER A 158 6.57 -17.63 30.25
CA SER A 158 5.79 -18.59 31.06
C SER A 158 6.40 -19.98 31.11
N ASP A 159 6.93 -20.47 29.99
CA ASP A 159 7.62 -21.77 29.97
C ASP A 159 8.86 -21.74 30.88
N THR A 160 9.66 -20.67 30.80
CA THR A 160 10.87 -20.51 31.61
C THR A 160 10.54 -20.45 33.11
N ASP A 161 9.51 -19.70 33.51
CA ASP A 161 9.06 -19.59 34.90
C ASP A 161 8.60 -20.96 35.44
N VAL A 162 7.89 -21.75 34.62
CA VAL A 162 7.46 -23.11 35.00
C VAL A 162 8.67 -24.04 35.20
N PHE A 163 9.68 -23.98 34.34
CA PHE A 163 10.90 -24.77 34.51
C PHE A 163 11.69 -24.37 35.76
N GLN A 164 11.75 -23.07 36.08
CA GLN A 164 12.40 -22.59 37.30
C GLN A 164 11.68 -23.08 38.56
N ALA A 165 10.35 -23.00 38.60
CA ALA A 165 9.56 -23.46 39.74
C ALA A 165 9.76 -24.96 40.03
N VAL A 166 9.78 -25.81 39.00
CA VAL A 166 10.05 -27.26 39.15
C VAL A 166 11.47 -27.52 39.66
N GLN A 167 12.45 -26.74 39.22
CA GLN A 167 13.84 -26.91 39.62
C GLN A 167 14.08 -26.50 41.08
N GLU A 168 13.40 -25.45 41.56
CA GLU A 168 13.41 -25.05 42.97
C GLU A 168 12.77 -26.13 43.87
N GLU A 169 11.63 -26.71 43.48
CA GLU A 169 10.98 -27.78 44.24
C GLU A 169 11.87 -29.04 44.36
N ALA A 170 12.60 -29.37 43.30
CA ALA A 170 13.54 -30.49 43.28
C ALA A 170 14.76 -30.28 44.20
N ASP A 171 15.21 -29.05 44.38
CA ASP A 171 16.33 -28.71 45.28
C ASP A 171 15.89 -28.66 46.75
N VAL A 172 14.66 -28.21 47.05
CA VAL A 172 14.10 -28.21 48.41
C VAL A 172 13.89 -29.62 48.98
N THR A 173 13.73 -30.62 48.09
CA THR A 173 13.43 -32.01 48.49
C THR A 173 14.69 -32.86 48.71
N LYS A 174 15.90 -32.32 48.49
CA LYS A 174 17.18 -32.97 48.76
C LYS A 174 17.78 -32.56 50.10
#